data_AF-A0A8I1ILY3-F1
#
_entry.id   AF-A0A8I1ILY3-F1
#
_cell.length_a   1.000
_cell.length_b   1.000
_cell.length_c   1.000
_cell.angle_alpha   90.00
_cell.angle_beta   90.00
_cell.angle_gamma   90.00
#
_symmetry.space_group_name_H-M   'P 1'
#
loop_
_entity.id
_entity.type
_entity.pdbx_description
1 polymer ?
#
loop_
_entity_poly.entity_id
_entity_poly.type
_entity_poly.pdbx_seq_one_letter_code
_entity_poly.pdbx_strand_id
1 'polypeptide(L)' 'MAPIAGDLVGQVRDFGFALLPLSPAAALDAALMDWPHRDPFDRMIAAVAILEDVDLVSSDTAFDALPITRIWG' A
#
# COMPACT_ATOMS: atom_id res chain seq x y z
N MET A 1 -7.17 3.82 22.25
CA MET A 1 -6.38 2.73 21.63
C MET A 1 -4.94 2.92 22.09
N ALA A 2 -4.32 1.91 22.71
CA ALA A 2 -2.90 2.02 23.06
C ALA A 2 -2.06 2.09 21.76
N PRO A 3 -0.94 2.83 21.73
CA PRO A 3 -0.11 2.89 20.54
C PRO A 3 0.42 1.51 20.19
N ILE A 4 0.26 1.08 18.94
CA ILE A 4 0.85 -0.15 18.40
C ILE A 4 2.40 -0.06 18.36
N ALA A 5 2.96 1.12 18.66
CA ALA A 5 4.38 1.47 18.55
C ALA A 5 5.37 0.55 19.28
N GLY A 6 4.95 -0.25 20.27
CA GLY A 6 5.84 -1.15 20.99
C GLY A 6 6.24 -2.42 20.23
N ASP A 7 5.34 -2.93 19.38
CA ASP A 7 5.58 -4.13 18.55
C ASP A 7 4.55 -4.19 17.41
N LEU A 8 4.74 -3.38 16.39
CA LEU A 8 3.84 -3.35 15.22
C LEU A 8 3.86 -4.69 14.47
N VAL A 9 5.04 -5.30 14.30
CA VAL A 9 5.20 -6.51 13.50
C VAL A 9 4.51 -7.71 14.18
N GLY A 10 4.69 -7.88 15.49
CA GLY A 10 4.02 -8.92 16.25
C GLY A 10 2.49 -8.75 16.21
N GLN A 11 2.00 -7.54 16.47
CA GLN A 11 0.55 -7.27 16.46
C GLN A 11 -0.10 -7.50 15.09
N VAL A 12 0.55 -7.09 14.00
CA VAL A 12 0.05 -7.35 12.62
C VAL A 12 -0.10 -8.86 12.39
N ARG A 13 0.88 -9.66 12.83
CA ARG A 13 0.84 -11.12 12.73
C ARG A 13 -0.24 -11.73 13.60
N ASP A 14 -0.42 -11.24 14.82
CA ASP A 14 -1.47 -11.70 15.75
C ASP A 14 -2.89 -11.44 15.20
N PHE A 15 -3.05 -10.38 14.41
CA PHE A 15 -4.29 -10.10 13.68
C PHE A 15 -4.48 -10.99 12.43
N GLY A 16 -3.52 -11.84 12.09
CA GLY A 16 -3.58 -12.73 10.93
C GLY A 16 -3.22 -12.05 9.60
N PHE A 17 -2.62 -10.87 9.64
CA PHE A 17 -2.16 -10.18 8.43
C PHE A 17 -0.76 -10.62 8.02
N ALA A 18 -0.53 -10.66 6.71
CA ALA A 18 0.80 -10.81 6.13
C ALA A 18 1.42 -9.41 5.91
N LEU A 19 2.72 -9.28 6.21
CA LEU A 19 3.48 -8.09 5.87
C LEU A 19 4.01 -8.23 4.45
N LEU A 20 3.61 -7.32 3.56
CA LEU A 20 4.20 -7.21 2.23
C LEU A 20 5.48 -6.37 2.30
N PRO A 21 6.62 -6.86 1.79
CA PRO A 21 7.86 -6.10 1.76
C PRO A 21 7.81 -5.02 0.68
N LEU A 22 8.45 -3.89 0.93
CA LEU A 22 8.81 -2.97 -0.14
C LEU A 22 10.03 -3.53 -0.89
N SER A 23 9.80 -4.14 -2.04
CA SER A 23 10.88 -4.64 -2.90
C SER A 23 11.56 -3.49 -3.65
N PRO A 24 12.83 -3.64 -4.09
CA PRO A 24 13.47 -2.66 -4.97
C PRO A 24 12.70 -2.41 -6.27
N ALA A 25 12.00 -3.42 -6.80
CA ALA A 25 11.15 -3.28 -7.99
C ALA A 25 9.95 -2.37 -7.70
N ALA A 26 9.21 -2.62 -6.60
CA ALA A 26 8.10 -1.75 -6.20
C ALA A 26 8.58 -0.31 -5.91
N ALA A 27 9.76 -0.14 -5.31
CA ALA A 27 10.33 1.19 -5.07
C ALA A 27 10.66 1.92 -6.38
N LEU A 28 11.17 1.22 -7.39
CA LEU A 28 11.45 1.77 -8.72
C LEU A 28 10.14 2.13 -9.44
N ASP A 29 9.15 1.25 -9.42
CA ASP A 29 7.85 1.48 -10.04
C ASP A 29 7.14 2.69 -9.42
N ALA A 30 7.18 2.82 -8.08
CA ALA A 30 6.65 4.00 -7.38
C ALA A 30 7.32 5.32 -7.82
N ALA A 31 8.64 5.30 -8.05
CA ALA A 31 9.40 6.46 -8.46
C ALA A 31 9.11 6.87 -9.92
N LEU A 32 8.83 5.90 -10.79
CA LEU A 32 8.56 6.12 -12.22
C LEU A 32 7.06 6.25 -12.54
N MET A 33 6.18 6.02 -11.56
CA MET A 33 4.73 6.01 -11.74
C MET A 33 4.22 7.32 -12.36
N ASP A 34 3.61 7.19 -13.54
CA ASP A 34 2.91 8.30 -14.21
C ASP A 34 1.52 8.46 -13.63
N TRP A 35 1.45 9.14 -12.49
CA TRP A 35 0.22 9.39 -11.76
C TRP A 35 0.24 10.82 -11.19
N PRO A 36 -0.79 11.66 -11.42
CA PRO A 36 -0.79 13.04 -10.95
C PRO A 36 -0.70 13.21 -9.43
N HIS A 37 -1.07 12.19 -8.66
CA HIS A 37 -0.97 12.19 -7.21
C HIS A 37 0.49 12.20 -6.76
N ARG A 38 0.85 13.17 -5.91
CA ARG A 38 2.25 13.49 -5.58
C ARG A 38 2.73 12.86 -4.28
N ASP A 39 1.86 12.18 -3.53
CA ASP A 39 2.26 11.58 -2.26
C ASP A 39 3.21 10.39 -2.52
N PRO A 40 4.46 10.42 -2.02
CA PRO A 40 5.41 9.35 -2.25
C PRO A 40 5.01 8.04 -1.56
N PHE A 41 4.29 8.08 -0.43
CA PHE A 41 3.84 6.88 0.26
C PHE A 41 2.66 6.23 -0.45
N ASP A 42 1.72 7.01 -1.00
CA ASP A 42 0.63 6.45 -1.79
C ASP A 42 1.15 5.79 -3.07
N ARG A 43 2.19 6.37 -3.69
CA ARG A 43 2.89 5.75 -4.83
C ARG A 43 3.53 4.42 -4.45
N MET A 44 4.13 4.33 -3.26
CA MET A 44 4.71 3.08 -2.75
C MET A 44 3.61 2.04 -2.48
N ILE A 45 2.50 2.43 -1.88
CA ILE A 45 1.34 1.56 -1.62
C ILE A 45 0.77 1.03 -2.94
N ALA A 46 0.54 1.92 -3.91
CA ALA A 46 0.06 1.56 -5.24
C ALA A 46 1.01 0.60 -5.95
N ALA A 47 2.32 0.87 -5.94
CA ALA A 47 3.31 0.03 -6.60
C ALA A 47 3.37 -1.39 -5.99
N VAL A 48 3.32 -1.50 -4.65
CA VAL A 48 3.25 -2.80 -3.98
C VAL A 48 1.94 -3.52 -4.34
N ALA A 49 0.80 -2.83 -4.31
CA ALA A 49 -0.49 -3.44 -4.63
C ALA A 49 -0.55 -3.97 -6.08
N ILE A 50 -0.05 -3.19 -7.05
CA ILE A 50 0.03 -3.60 -8.46
C ILE A 50 0.98 -4.78 -8.64
N LEU A 51 2.18 -4.72 -8.05
CA LEU A 51 3.20 -5.76 -8.24
C LEU A 51 2.81 -7.09 -7.60
N GLU A 52 2.15 -7.04 -6.44
CA GLU A 52 1.69 -8.24 -5.71
C GLU A 52 0.30 -8.70 -6.17
N ASP A 53 -0.33 -8.01 -7.14
CA ASP A 53 -1.67 -8.31 -7.69
C ASP A 53 -2.75 -8.42 -6.60
N VAL A 54 -2.83 -7.40 -5.73
CA VAL A 54 -3.78 -7.35 -4.61
C VAL A 54 -4.66 -6.10 -4.66
N ASP A 55 -5.91 -6.26 -4.22
CA ASP A 55 -6.85 -5.16 -4.05
C ASP A 55 -6.43 -4.23 -2.90
N LEU A 56 -6.75 -2.94 -3.01
CA LEU A 56 -6.37 -1.91 -2.03
C LEU A 56 -7.57 -1.43 -1.22
N VAL A 57 -7.52 -1.60 0.10
CA VAL A 57 -8.49 -0.99 1.02
C VAL A 57 -8.05 0.44 1.33
N SER A 58 -8.73 1.45 0.76
CA SER A 58 -8.41 2.87 0.98
C SER A 58 -9.62 3.78 0.75
N SER A 59 -9.78 4.80 1.61
CA SER A 59 -10.79 5.84 1.41
C SER A 59 -10.42 6.88 0.35
N ASP A 60 -9.17 6.89 -0.13
CA ASP A 60 -8.71 7.85 -1.12
C ASP A 60 -9.10 7.40 -2.54
N THR A 61 -10.01 8.16 -3.16
CA THR A 61 -10.47 7.91 -4.53
C THR A 61 -9.39 8.15 -5.59
N ALA A 62 -8.25 8.78 -5.25
CA ALA A 62 -7.17 9.02 -6.20
C ALA A 62 -6.65 7.71 -6.82
N PHE A 63 -6.68 6.60 -6.05
CA PHE A 63 -6.23 5.28 -6.51
C PHE A 63 -7.12 4.70 -7.63
N ASP A 64 -8.34 5.22 -7.82
CA ASP A 64 -9.25 4.77 -8.90
C ASP A 64 -8.70 5.13 -10.30
N ALA A 65 -7.67 5.99 -10.38
CA ALA A 65 -6.96 6.31 -11.62
C ALA A 65 -5.88 5.27 -12.01
N LEU A 66 -5.62 4.28 -11.14
CA LEU A 66 -4.62 3.24 -11.34
C LEU A 66 -5.27 1.89 -11.66
N PRO A 67 -4.54 0.92 -12.22
CA PRO A 67 -5.06 -0.43 -12.47
C PRO A 67 -5.10 -1.26 -11.17
N ILE A 68 -5.79 -0.75 -10.14
CA ILE A 68 -5.96 -1.38 -8.83
C ILE A 68 -7.45 -1.36 -8.49
N THR A 69 -7.98 -2.47 -7.97
CA THR A 69 -9.32 -2.45 -7.39
C THR A 69 -9.27 -1.82 -6.01
N ARG A 70 -9.89 -0.65 -5.84
CA ARG A 70 -10.04 -0.04 -4.50
C ARG A 70 -11.30 -0.56 -3.82
N ILE A 71 -11.15 -1.10 -2.61
CA ILE A 71 -12.24 -1.60 -1.77
C ILE A 71 -12.46 -0.60 -0.63
N TRP A 72 -13.38 0.34 -0.82
CA TRP A 72 -13.87 1.22 0.24
C TRP A 72 -15.11 1.97 -0.24
N GLY A 73 -16.21 1.85 0.50
CA GLY A 73 -17.48 2.52 0.24
C GLY A 73 -17.71 3.67 1.20
#